data_AF-A0A9D5RG53-F1
#
_entry.id   AF-A0A9D5RG53-F1
#
_cell.length_a   1.000
_cell.length_b   1.000
_cell.length_c   1.000
_cell.angle_alpha   90.00
_cell.angle_beta   90.00
_cell.angle_gamma   90.00
#
_symmetry.space_group_name_H-M   'P 1'
#
loop_
_entity.id
_entity.type
_entity.pdbx_description
1 polymer ?
#
loop_
_entity_poly.entity_id
_entity_poly.type
_entity_poly.pdbx_seq_one_letter_code
_entity_poly.pdbx_strand_id
1 'polypeptide(L)'
;MDCLFYYYETFCTEDKDLGYNRNRVNNRKRKGYRKKKKGIDLKRIGIIAASTVAIVICGYVVYSHLPFVKVNKAIAAGDKFTENADYQSAIESYQKALDIDKESVTAYSNLAGAYLSLDDLESAKSVFYEGYQNTGNTALLDNYHTVVLNQAVYAMNNQETDLNTVLSIVKVLEENGENSHAVELLNAASDRCFADSYSSDMNQLFRSGDGSLPTYEQYAEMIGRMVSVYQSNGSEELKGAIQDYLVPNIDSFALDVANVDSYLSLIDSTTSVVGSNEEIDSFKACLNNSKEVLSVFSDIFTQLDVGNVDELRSFVVSDSYIALRDVFLNNQDTPQENTTYVPISREAIVLDRKDSTWSYRFMNFEENPETSGVITLWANFFEDNGVQRAAISYEPAAINGNMYPHTQYSVTYLLSYITSGKSTKVAQMNYRLDTTITHEDGSIDETIVGDWGGSNEWVMDIDTIESRIRA
;
A
#
# COMPACT_ATOMS: atom_id res chain seq x y z
N MET A 1 -11.67 0.43 53.67
CA MET A 1 -10.61 1.45 53.77
C MET A 1 -11.09 2.65 52.99
N ASP A 2 -11.74 3.53 53.75
CA ASP A 2 -11.90 4.98 53.63
C ASP A 2 -12.19 5.64 52.28
N CYS A 3 -13.50 5.78 52.02
CA CYS A 3 -14.12 6.96 51.42
C CYS A 3 -14.64 7.89 52.55
N LEU A 4 -14.38 9.20 52.45
CA LEU A 4 -15.01 10.29 53.23
C LEU A 4 -15.28 11.44 52.22
N PHE A 5 -16.51 11.72 51.77
CA PHE A 5 -17.60 12.52 52.38
C PHE A 5 -17.13 13.89 52.94
N TYR A 6 -17.75 15.03 52.64
CA TYR A 6 -19.07 15.56 53.10
C TYR A 6 -19.30 16.95 52.41
N TYR A 7 -20.44 17.63 52.29
CA TYR A 7 -21.91 17.42 52.33
C TYR A 7 -22.53 18.82 52.09
N TYR A 8 -23.75 18.90 51.52
CA TYR A 8 -24.65 20.06 51.58
C TYR A 8 -25.65 19.85 52.73
N GLU A 9 -26.00 20.87 53.52
CA GLU A 9 -27.37 21.02 54.06
C GLU A 9 -27.66 22.37 54.77
N THR A 10 -28.89 22.81 54.58
CA THR A 10 -29.63 23.95 55.17
C THR A 10 -30.27 23.56 56.51
N PHE A 11 -30.43 24.49 57.48
CA PHE A 11 -31.54 24.44 58.44
C PHE A 11 -31.84 25.80 59.13
N CYS A 12 -33.12 26.00 59.45
CA CYS A 12 -33.76 27.18 60.05
C CYS A 12 -33.81 27.16 61.60
N THR A 13 -33.86 28.38 62.16
CA THR A 13 -34.57 28.90 63.36
C THR A 13 -34.49 28.20 64.73
N GLU A 14 -34.19 28.98 65.78
CA GLU A 14 -35.05 29.11 66.98
C GLU A 14 -34.70 30.34 67.85
N ASP A 15 -35.75 30.90 68.47
CA ASP A 15 -35.84 32.10 69.32
C ASP A 15 -35.23 31.95 70.73
N LYS A 16 -34.92 33.09 71.37
CA LYS A 16 -35.23 33.34 72.78
C LYS A 16 -35.10 34.82 73.19
N ASP A 17 -36.21 35.32 73.72
CA ASP A 17 -36.42 36.57 74.46
C ASP A 17 -35.50 36.74 75.70
N LEU A 18 -35.27 38.01 76.10
CA LEU A 18 -35.50 38.55 77.45
C LEU A 18 -34.91 39.97 77.61
N GLY A 19 -35.69 40.90 78.20
CA GLY A 19 -35.10 41.98 79.00
C GLY A 19 -35.73 43.38 78.91
N TYR A 20 -36.62 43.67 79.85
CA TYR A 20 -37.47 44.86 79.98
C TYR A 20 -36.79 46.04 80.74
N ASN A 21 -37.03 47.27 80.25
CA ASN A 21 -37.46 48.48 80.99
C ASN A 21 -36.55 49.70 81.33
N ARG A 22 -37.21 50.86 81.15
CA ARG A 22 -37.25 52.13 81.92
C ARG A 22 -36.27 53.28 81.63
N ASN A 23 -36.82 54.24 80.86
CA ASN A 23 -36.95 55.67 81.14
C ASN A 23 -35.91 56.36 82.04
N ARG A 24 -35.21 57.34 81.46
CA ARG A 24 -34.89 58.59 82.17
C ARG A 24 -34.84 59.79 81.22
N VAL A 25 -35.85 60.64 81.37
CA VAL A 25 -35.88 62.00 80.86
C VAL A 25 -34.73 62.79 81.50
N ASN A 26 -33.94 63.50 80.69
CA ASN A 26 -33.18 64.63 81.18
C ASN A 26 -33.17 65.78 80.16
N ASN A 27 -33.74 66.88 80.63
CA ASN A 27 -33.99 68.13 79.93
C ASN A 27 -32.76 69.03 80.11
N ARG A 28 -31.99 69.34 79.05
CA ARG A 28 -30.99 70.42 79.09
C ARG A 28 -30.98 71.23 77.78
N LYS A 29 -31.68 72.37 77.86
CA LYS A 29 -31.41 73.68 77.26
C LYS A 29 -30.82 73.72 75.84
N ARG A 30 -31.72 74.04 74.91
CA ARG A 30 -31.48 74.57 73.56
C ARG A 30 -30.40 75.67 73.56
N LYS A 31 -29.27 75.41 72.89
CA LYS A 31 -28.49 76.45 72.20
C LYS A 31 -28.86 76.37 70.72
N GLY A 32 -29.39 77.47 70.20
CA GLY A 32 -29.82 77.57 68.81
C GLY A 32 -28.62 77.42 67.87
N TYR A 33 -28.57 76.30 67.15
CA TYR A 33 -27.80 76.19 65.91
C TYR A 33 -28.81 76.17 64.76
N ARG A 34 -28.77 77.21 63.91
CA ARG A 34 -29.53 77.28 62.66
C ARG A 34 -29.28 75.99 61.86
N LYS A 35 -30.30 75.12 61.71
CA LYS A 35 -30.29 74.06 60.70
C LYS A 35 -30.31 74.74 59.31
N LYS A 36 -29.15 74.84 58.65
CA LYS A 36 -29.13 75.00 57.19
C LYS A 36 -29.74 73.71 56.62
N LYS A 37 -30.90 73.80 55.96
CA LYS A 37 -31.35 72.77 55.01
C LYS A 37 -30.20 72.61 53.99
N LYS A 38 -29.45 71.51 54.04
CA LYS A 38 -28.58 71.12 52.92
C LYS A 38 -29.55 70.76 51.80
N GLY A 39 -29.77 71.69 50.87
CA GLY A 39 -30.39 71.33 49.59
C GLY A 39 -29.54 70.24 48.97
N ILE A 40 -30.20 69.18 48.48
CA ILE A 40 -29.53 68.16 47.68
C ILE A 40 -28.89 68.91 46.50
N ASP A 41 -27.57 68.86 46.39
CA ASP A 41 -26.85 69.53 45.31
C ASP A 41 -26.99 68.66 44.06
N LEU A 42 -28.08 68.87 43.30
CA LEU A 42 -28.38 68.14 42.08
C LEU A 42 -27.19 68.13 41.10
N LYS A 43 -26.32 69.15 41.12
CA LYS A 43 -25.11 69.20 40.28
C LYS A 43 -24.08 68.14 40.70
N ARG A 44 -23.89 67.92 42.01
CA ARG A 44 -22.97 66.86 42.51
C ARG A 44 -23.51 65.46 42.24
N ILE A 45 -24.82 65.25 42.38
CA ILE A 45 -25.45 63.96 42.01
C ILE A 45 -25.33 63.73 40.49
N GLY A 46 -25.55 64.77 39.68
CA GLY A 46 -25.36 64.69 38.22
C GLY A 46 -23.92 64.35 37.81
N ILE A 47 -22.92 64.92 38.49
CA ILE A 47 -21.49 64.62 38.23
C ILE A 47 -21.16 63.17 38.61
N ILE A 48 -21.63 62.70 39.77
CA ILE A 48 -21.40 61.31 40.22
C ILE A 48 -22.09 60.33 39.26
N ALA A 49 -23.34 60.59 38.86
CA ALA A 49 -24.06 59.79 37.89
C ALA A 49 -23.34 59.76 36.53
N ALA A 50 -22.89 60.91 36.02
CA ALA A 50 -22.15 60.99 34.77
C ALA A 50 -20.80 60.26 34.84
N SER A 51 -20.08 60.35 35.95
CA SER A 51 -18.80 59.64 36.14
C SER A 51 -19.00 58.13 36.30
N THR A 52 -20.06 57.67 36.97
CA THR A 52 -20.41 56.23 36.98
C THR A 52 -20.77 55.71 35.60
N VAL A 53 -21.52 56.47 34.80
CA VAL A 53 -21.83 56.10 33.41
C VAL A 53 -20.57 56.05 32.57
N ALA A 54 -19.67 57.01 32.71
CA ALA A 54 -18.38 57.02 32.02
C ALA A 54 -17.53 55.79 32.39
N ILE A 55 -17.48 55.41 33.67
CA ILE A 55 -16.75 54.21 34.13
C ILE A 55 -17.36 52.93 33.54
N VAL A 56 -18.69 52.82 33.50
CA VAL A 56 -19.38 51.66 32.89
C VAL A 56 -19.10 51.59 31.40
N ILE A 57 -19.16 52.71 30.68
CA ILE A 57 -18.84 52.77 29.25
C ILE A 57 -17.37 52.39 29.01
N CYS A 58 -16.43 52.95 29.77
CA CYS A 58 -15.02 52.59 29.67
C CYS A 58 -14.79 51.10 29.99
N GLY A 59 -15.43 50.58 31.03
CA GLY A 59 -15.38 49.17 31.39
C GLY A 59 -15.92 48.26 30.28
N TYR A 60 -17.05 48.63 29.66
CA TYR A 60 -17.62 47.91 28.52
C TYR A 60 -16.70 47.96 27.28
N VAL A 61 -16.12 49.11 26.97
CA VAL A 61 -15.18 49.24 25.84
C VAL A 61 -13.95 48.35 26.06
N VAL A 62 -13.35 48.40 27.25
CA VAL A 62 -12.22 47.52 27.62
C VAL A 62 -12.63 46.05 27.50
N TYR A 63 -13.78 45.68 28.06
CA TYR A 63 -14.32 44.32 27.98
C TYR A 63 -14.52 43.86 26.53
N SER A 64 -15.12 44.70 25.67
CA SER A 64 -15.38 44.38 24.26
C SER A 64 -14.11 44.21 23.42
N HIS A 65 -12.98 44.72 23.90
CA HIS A 65 -11.68 44.59 23.25
C HIS A 65 -10.85 43.40 23.75
N LEU A 66 -11.31 42.67 24.77
CA LEU A 66 -10.62 41.48 25.26
C LEU A 66 -10.61 40.37 24.19
N PRO A 67 -9.48 39.64 24.02
CA PRO A 67 -9.35 38.60 23.00
C PRO A 67 -10.48 37.57 23.06
N PHE A 68 -10.79 37.01 24.23
CA PHE A 68 -11.85 36.01 24.38
C PHE A 68 -13.24 36.52 23.97
N VAL A 69 -13.54 37.80 24.18
CA VAL A 69 -14.83 38.39 23.76
C VAL A 69 -14.89 38.50 22.23
N LYS A 70 -13.78 38.87 21.60
CA LYS A 70 -13.69 38.93 20.13
C LYS A 70 -13.78 37.54 19.50
N VAL A 71 -13.08 36.55 20.06
CA VAL A 71 -13.14 35.14 19.64
C VAL A 71 -14.57 34.62 19.73
N ASN A 72 -15.22 34.75 20.89
CA ASN A 72 -16.60 34.30 21.08
C ASN A 72 -17.58 35.02 20.15
N LYS A 73 -17.36 36.32 19.87
CA LYS A 73 -18.16 37.08 18.92
C LYS A 73 -17.97 36.58 17.48
N ALA A 74 -16.74 36.23 17.10
CA ALA A 74 -16.42 35.70 15.78
C ALA A 74 -17.01 34.29 15.59
N ILE A 75 -16.88 33.41 16.60
CA ILE A 75 -17.54 32.08 16.61
C ILE A 75 -19.05 32.23 16.51
N ALA A 76 -19.69 33.06 17.34
CA ALA A 76 -21.15 33.26 17.29
C ALA A 76 -21.63 33.85 15.95
N ALA A 77 -20.81 34.66 15.29
CA ALA A 77 -21.11 35.12 13.93
C ALA A 77 -21.03 33.96 12.92
N GLY A 78 -19.99 33.12 13.02
CA GLY A 78 -19.83 31.91 12.24
C GLY A 78 -21.00 30.95 12.43
N ASP A 79 -21.39 30.67 13.67
CA ASP A 79 -22.51 29.76 14.00
C ASP A 79 -23.79 30.24 13.34
N LYS A 80 -24.06 31.55 13.40
CA LYS A 80 -25.22 32.16 12.74
C LYS A 80 -25.15 32.00 11.22
N PHE A 81 -23.98 32.12 10.61
CA PHE A 81 -23.83 31.88 9.17
C PHE A 81 -24.05 30.41 8.82
N THR A 82 -23.52 29.48 9.62
CA THR A 82 -23.76 28.04 9.49
C THR A 82 -25.25 27.69 9.62
N GLU A 83 -25.98 28.26 10.58
CA GLU A 83 -27.44 28.10 10.73
C GLU A 83 -28.21 28.55 9.49
N ASN A 84 -27.69 29.54 8.77
CA ASN A 84 -28.29 30.04 7.52
C ASN A 84 -27.75 29.35 6.26
N ALA A 85 -26.94 28.28 6.42
CA ALA A 85 -26.23 27.58 5.35
C ALA A 85 -25.29 28.47 4.51
N ASP A 86 -24.88 29.63 5.03
CA ASP A 86 -23.86 30.50 4.42
C ASP A 86 -22.48 30.08 4.90
N TYR A 87 -22.04 28.90 4.46
CA TYR A 87 -20.81 28.27 4.95
C TYR A 87 -19.55 29.07 4.60
N GLN A 88 -19.55 29.81 3.49
CA GLN A 88 -18.40 30.65 3.12
C GLN A 88 -18.20 31.80 4.11
N SER A 89 -19.27 32.51 4.49
CA SER A 89 -19.22 33.54 5.53
C SER A 89 -18.90 32.96 6.92
N ALA A 90 -19.34 31.72 7.17
CA ALA A 90 -19.00 31.01 8.40
C ALA A 90 -17.50 30.72 8.49
N ILE A 91 -16.90 30.19 7.41
CA ILE A 91 -15.46 29.93 7.28
C ILE A 91 -14.64 31.19 7.60
N GLU A 92 -14.97 32.33 6.99
CA GLU A 92 -14.27 33.59 7.27
C GLU A 92 -14.39 34.00 8.75
N SER A 93 -15.52 33.72 9.38
CA SER A 93 -15.78 34.10 10.77
C SER A 93 -15.00 33.20 11.74
N TYR A 94 -14.93 31.90 11.48
CA TYR A 94 -14.12 30.98 12.27
C TYR A 94 -12.61 31.19 12.06
N GLN A 95 -12.16 31.49 10.84
CA GLN A 95 -10.77 31.88 10.58
C GLN A 95 -10.38 33.14 11.37
N LYS A 96 -11.25 34.16 11.40
CA LYS A 96 -11.04 35.35 12.26
C LYS A 96 -10.96 35.00 13.74
N ALA A 97 -11.67 33.97 14.20
CA ALA A 97 -11.55 33.49 15.58
C ALA A 97 -10.16 32.89 15.82
N LEU A 98 -9.66 32.05 14.89
CA LEU A 98 -8.34 31.43 14.94
C LEU A 98 -7.18 32.44 14.78
N ASP A 99 -7.37 33.52 14.02
CA ASP A 99 -6.40 34.62 13.92
C ASP A 99 -6.18 35.32 15.26
N ILE A 100 -7.19 35.31 16.14
CA ILE A 100 -7.14 35.94 17.46
C ILE A 100 -6.68 34.93 18.53
N ASP A 101 -7.18 33.70 18.44
CA ASP A 101 -6.86 32.60 19.36
C ASP A 101 -6.64 31.30 18.60
N LYS A 102 -5.35 30.98 18.41
CA LYS A 102 -4.89 29.78 17.71
C LYS A 102 -5.11 28.49 18.47
N GLU A 103 -5.56 28.54 19.73
CA GLU A 103 -5.83 27.37 20.56
C GLU A 103 -7.33 27.10 20.72
N SER A 104 -8.19 27.81 19.98
CA SER A 104 -9.64 27.67 20.06
C SER A 104 -10.14 26.39 19.39
N VAL A 105 -10.33 25.34 20.20
CA VAL A 105 -10.90 24.05 19.78
C VAL A 105 -12.26 24.24 19.08
N THR A 106 -13.14 25.08 19.63
CA THR A 106 -14.46 25.34 19.05
C THR A 106 -14.37 25.96 17.67
N ALA A 107 -13.43 26.90 17.46
CA ALA A 107 -13.26 27.51 16.14
C ALA A 107 -12.74 26.49 15.12
N TYR A 108 -11.80 25.61 15.49
CA TYR A 108 -11.35 24.51 14.64
C TYR A 108 -12.49 23.53 14.29
N SER A 109 -13.25 23.07 15.29
CA SER A 109 -14.38 22.15 15.06
C SER A 109 -15.42 22.76 14.13
N ASN A 110 -15.82 24.01 14.36
CA ASN A 110 -16.86 24.65 13.56
C ASN A 110 -16.36 25.01 12.15
N LEU A 111 -15.08 25.39 12.00
CA LEU A 111 -14.46 25.61 10.70
C LEU A 111 -14.44 24.33 9.86
N ALA A 112 -13.99 23.21 10.43
CA ALA A 112 -14.00 21.93 9.74
C ALA A 112 -15.42 21.46 9.41
N GLY A 113 -16.38 21.65 10.32
CA GLY A 113 -17.80 21.36 10.05
C GLY A 113 -18.38 22.17 8.88
N ALA A 114 -17.97 23.44 8.74
CA ALA A 114 -18.36 24.26 7.60
C ALA A 114 -17.77 23.74 6.28
N TYR A 115 -16.51 23.28 6.27
CA TYR A 115 -15.91 22.61 5.11
C TYR A 115 -16.60 21.29 4.76
N LEU A 116 -16.94 20.45 5.75
CA LEU A 116 -17.72 19.23 5.52
C LEU A 116 -19.09 19.52 4.92
N SER A 117 -19.71 20.63 5.30
CA SER A 117 -21.02 21.05 4.74
C SER A 117 -20.94 21.52 3.29
N LEU A 118 -19.73 21.80 2.81
CA LEU A 118 -19.39 22.12 1.42
C LEU A 118 -18.82 20.91 0.66
N ASP A 119 -18.77 19.72 1.28
CA ASP A 119 -18.13 18.50 0.73
C ASP A 119 -16.62 18.67 0.48
N ASP A 120 -15.98 19.65 1.12
CA ASP A 120 -14.53 19.88 1.05
C ASP A 120 -13.82 19.07 2.14
N LEU A 121 -13.71 17.77 1.90
CA LEU A 121 -13.14 16.81 2.84
C LEU A 121 -11.65 17.05 3.12
N GLU A 122 -10.88 17.51 2.13
CA GLU A 122 -9.45 17.77 2.29
C GLU A 122 -9.19 18.97 3.20
N SER A 123 -9.93 20.07 3.01
CA SER A 123 -9.84 21.22 3.93
C SER A 123 -10.31 20.84 5.33
N ALA A 124 -11.39 20.07 5.46
CA ALA A 124 -11.88 19.61 6.76
C ALA A 124 -10.84 18.76 7.51
N LYS A 125 -10.22 17.78 6.84
CA LYS A 125 -9.13 16.97 7.40
C LYS A 125 -7.96 17.82 7.87
N SER A 126 -7.52 18.76 7.01
CA SER A 126 -6.42 19.67 7.34
C SER A 126 -6.72 20.49 8.58
N VAL A 127 -7.93 21.06 8.68
CA VAL A 127 -8.34 21.89 9.81
C VAL A 127 -8.44 21.08 11.10
N PHE A 128 -9.02 19.87 11.06
CA PHE A 128 -9.07 19.00 12.24
C PHE A 128 -7.67 18.61 12.72
N TYR A 129 -6.79 18.18 11.81
CA TYR A 129 -5.44 17.76 12.16
C TYR A 129 -4.58 18.93 12.65
N GLU A 130 -4.63 20.09 11.99
CA GLU A 130 -3.96 21.31 12.46
C GLU A 130 -4.47 21.74 13.84
N GLY A 131 -5.78 21.69 14.05
CA GLY A 131 -6.39 22.00 15.34
C GLY A 131 -5.91 21.06 16.44
N TYR A 132 -5.79 19.76 16.16
CA TYR A 132 -5.16 18.81 17.08
C TYR A 132 -3.70 19.18 17.39
N GLN A 133 -2.88 19.47 16.37
CA GLN A 133 -1.48 19.84 16.56
C GLN A 133 -1.31 21.10 17.41
N ASN A 134 -2.20 22.09 17.26
CA ASN A 134 -2.12 23.36 18.00
C ASN A 134 -2.71 23.27 19.43
N THR A 135 -3.65 22.36 19.68
CA THR A 135 -4.41 22.32 20.95
C THR A 135 -4.15 21.08 21.80
N GLY A 136 -3.61 20.01 21.22
CA GLY A 136 -3.55 18.69 21.84
C GLY A 136 -4.93 18.05 22.09
N ASN A 137 -6.01 18.59 21.51
CA ASN A 137 -7.37 18.12 21.75
C ASN A 137 -7.66 16.84 20.96
N THR A 138 -7.81 15.70 21.66
CA THR A 138 -8.04 14.40 21.04
C THR A 138 -9.37 14.30 20.30
N ALA A 139 -10.40 15.07 20.68
CA ALA A 139 -11.67 15.04 19.95
C ALA A 139 -11.54 15.63 18.53
N LEU A 140 -10.60 16.55 18.29
CA LEU A 140 -10.28 17.01 16.94
C LEU A 140 -9.60 15.90 16.13
N LEU A 141 -8.72 15.12 16.75
CA LEU A 141 -8.08 13.96 16.13
C LEU A 141 -9.10 12.86 15.81
N ASP A 142 -10.02 12.57 16.74
CA ASP A 142 -11.11 11.59 16.53
C ASP A 142 -12.02 12.00 15.35
N ASN A 143 -12.30 13.31 15.21
CA ASN A 143 -13.04 13.84 14.06
C ASN A 143 -12.23 13.71 12.76
N TYR A 144 -10.92 13.98 12.78
CA TYR A 144 -10.04 13.72 11.64
C TYR A 144 -10.09 12.26 11.21
N HIS A 145 -9.93 11.32 12.15
CA HIS A 145 -10.03 9.87 11.89
C HIS A 145 -11.37 9.51 11.28
N THR A 146 -12.47 10.05 11.82
CA THR A 146 -13.82 9.80 11.29
C THR A 146 -13.93 10.21 9.82
N VAL A 147 -13.40 11.37 9.42
CA VAL A 147 -13.42 11.81 8.02
C VAL A 147 -12.58 10.89 7.13
N VAL A 148 -11.38 10.50 7.58
CA VAL A 148 -10.50 9.58 6.84
C VAL A 148 -11.18 8.22 6.63
N LEU A 149 -11.75 7.63 7.68
CA LEU A 149 -12.41 6.33 7.60
C LEU A 149 -13.68 6.39 6.73
N ASN A 150 -14.41 7.51 6.75
CA ASN A 150 -15.56 7.71 5.85
C ASN A 150 -15.14 7.82 4.38
N GLN A 151 -13.99 8.44 4.07
CA GLN A 151 -13.44 8.43 2.72
C GLN A 151 -13.06 7.02 2.27
N ALA A 152 -12.47 6.21 3.16
CA ALA A 152 -12.17 4.82 2.84
C ALA A 152 -13.46 4.00 2.57
N VAL A 153 -14.50 4.19 3.38
CA VAL A 153 -15.83 3.58 3.12
C VAL A 153 -16.41 4.04 1.79
N TYR A 154 -16.28 5.33 1.45
CA TYR A 154 -16.72 5.86 0.16
C TYR A 154 -15.99 5.18 -1.01
N ALA A 155 -14.65 5.07 -0.94
CA ALA A 155 -13.86 4.39 -1.96
C ALA A 155 -14.31 2.92 -2.14
N MET A 156 -14.48 2.18 -1.04
CA MET A 156 -14.98 0.79 -1.10
C MET A 156 -16.37 0.66 -1.72
N ASN A 157 -17.27 1.61 -1.43
CA ASN A 157 -18.62 1.59 -1.99
C ASN A 157 -18.65 1.89 -3.50
N ASN A 158 -17.65 2.63 -4.00
CA ASN A 158 -17.53 2.98 -5.42
C ASN A 158 -16.58 2.07 -6.20
N GLN A 159 -16.02 1.03 -5.57
CA GLN A 159 -15.02 0.15 -6.19
C GLN A 159 -13.76 0.91 -6.62
N GLU A 160 -13.32 1.84 -5.77
CA GLU A 160 -12.14 2.69 -5.97
C GLU A 160 -11.09 2.41 -4.88
N THR A 161 -11.14 1.25 -4.23
CA THR A 161 -10.17 0.89 -3.17
C THR A 161 -8.80 0.66 -3.80
N ASP A 162 -7.78 1.35 -3.28
CA ASP A 162 -6.39 1.28 -3.72
C ASP A 162 -5.41 1.24 -2.53
N LEU A 163 -4.10 1.13 -2.76
CA LEU A 163 -3.13 1.14 -1.66
C LEU A 163 -3.15 2.45 -0.84
N ASN A 164 -3.50 3.60 -1.44
CA ASN A 164 -3.58 4.86 -0.70
C ASN A 164 -4.73 4.85 0.31
N THR A 165 -5.83 4.19 -0.04
CA THR A 165 -6.96 3.95 0.85
C THR A 165 -6.50 3.14 2.06
N VAL A 166 -5.75 2.05 1.82
CA VAL A 166 -5.20 1.22 2.89
C VAL A 166 -4.22 1.99 3.77
N LEU A 167 -3.28 2.73 3.16
CA LEU A 167 -2.30 3.57 3.88
C LEU A 167 -2.99 4.63 4.75
N SER A 168 -4.12 5.17 4.31
CA SER A 168 -4.92 6.12 5.09
C SER A 168 -5.55 5.47 6.33
N ILE A 169 -6.05 4.23 6.20
CA ILE A 169 -6.54 3.44 7.34
C ILE A 169 -5.39 3.10 8.30
N VAL A 170 -4.24 2.66 7.79
CA VAL A 170 -3.05 2.36 8.59
C VAL A 170 -2.58 3.60 9.36
N LYS A 171 -2.63 4.79 8.74
CA LYS A 171 -2.31 6.05 9.43
C LYS A 171 -3.20 6.30 10.65
N VAL A 172 -4.50 6.02 10.54
CA VAL A 172 -5.42 6.12 11.69
C VAL A 172 -4.98 5.17 12.81
N LEU A 173 -4.54 3.95 12.47
CA LEU A 173 -4.04 2.98 13.45
C LEU A 173 -2.68 3.36 14.05
N GLU A 174 -1.81 4.05 13.32
CA GLU A 174 -0.56 4.59 13.88
C GLU A 174 -0.84 5.67 14.94
N GLU A 175 -1.88 6.47 14.75
CA GLU A 175 -2.29 7.53 15.66
C GLU A 175 -3.18 6.99 16.80
N ASN A 176 -3.97 5.95 16.55
CA ASN A 176 -4.83 5.27 17.51
C ASN A 176 -4.91 3.76 17.21
N GLY A 177 -3.97 2.99 17.76
CA GLY A 177 -3.81 1.57 17.48
C GLY A 177 -4.92 0.66 18.00
N GLU A 178 -5.80 1.17 18.85
CA GLU A 178 -6.98 0.45 19.38
C GLU A 178 -8.26 0.77 18.59
N ASN A 179 -8.16 1.51 17.47
CA ASN A 179 -9.32 1.88 16.66
C ASN A 179 -9.93 0.67 15.94
N SER A 180 -10.91 0.03 16.57
CA SER A 180 -11.66 -1.12 16.05
C SER A 180 -12.24 -0.90 14.63
N HIS A 181 -12.78 0.29 14.35
CA HIS A 181 -13.36 0.57 13.03
C HIS A 181 -12.30 0.63 11.94
N ALA A 182 -11.11 1.16 12.25
CA ALA A 182 -10.00 1.14 11.32
C ALA A 182 -9.51 -0.29 11.05
N VAL A 183 -9.44 -1.16 12.07
CA VAL A 183 -9.10 -2.58 11.87
C VAL A 183 -10.15 -3.31 11.03
N GLU A 184 -11.44 -3.07 11.28
CA GLU A 184 -12.53 -3.63 10.48
C GLU A 184 -12.44 -3.20 9.01
N LEU A 185 -12.18 -1.91 8.76
CA LEU A 185 -12.00 -1.40 7.41
C LEU A 185 -10.75 -1.93 6.73
N LEU A 186 -9.66 -2.12 7.48
CA LEU A 186 -8.43 -2.72 6.96
C LEU A 186 -8.68 -4.15 6.45
N ASN A 187 -9.38 -4.97 7.24
CA ASN A 187 -9.79 -6.32 6.80
C ASN A 187 -10.75 -6.26 5.60
N ALA A 188 -11.70 -5.31 5.58
CA ALA A 188 -12.60 -5.17 4.45
C ALA A 188 -11.90 -4.65 3.17
N ALA A 189 -10.76 -3.97 3.33
CA ALA A 189 -9.97 -3.43 2.23
C ALA A 189 -9.04 -4.49 1.61
N SER A 190 -8.64 -5.55 2.33
CA SER A 190 -7.72 -6.57 1.80
C SER A 190 -8.32 -7.28 0.58
N ASP A 191 -9.62 -7.58 0.62
CA ASP A 191 -10.38 -8.18 -0.48
C ASP A 191 -10.59 -7.27 -1.69
N ARG A 192 -10.40 -5.95 -1.53
CA ARG A 192 -10.79 -4.94 -2.53
C ARG A 192 -9.61 -4.21 -3.14
N CYS A 193 -8.57 -3.97 -2.35
CA CYS A 193 -7.45 -3.08 -2.66
C CYS A 193 -6.83 -3.32 -4.04
N PHE A 194 -6.77 -4.58 -4.47
CA PHE A 194 -6.24 -4.92 -5.78
C PHE A 194 -7.30 -5.12 -6.85
N ALA A 195 -8.44 -5.72 -6.50
CA ALA A 195 -9.51 -6.02 -7.44
C ALA A 195 -10.19 -4.76 -8.00
N ASP A 196 -10.40 -3.75 -7.15
CA ASP A 196 -11.12 -2.53 -7.49
C ASP A 196 -10.32 -1.66 -8.48
N SER A 197 -9.05 -1.39 -8.17
CA SER A 197 -8.29 -0.32 -8.84
C SER A 197 -7.23 -0.78 -9.84
N TYR A 198 -6.87 -2.08 -9.88
CA TYR A 198 -5.75 -2.55 -10.71
C TYR A 198 -6.12 -3.63 -11.74
N SER A 199 -7.41 -3.89 -11.95
CA SER A 199 -7.92 -5.06 -12.72
C SER A 199 -7.57 -5.12 -14.22
N SER A 200 -7.07 -4.04 -14.82
CA SER A 200 -6.84 -3.97 -16.27
C SER A 200 -5.53 -4.58 -16.75
N ASP A 201 -4.48 -4.64 -15.92
CA ASP A 201 -3.16 -5.17 -16.32
C ASP A 201 -2.35 -5.71 -15.12
N MET A 202 -2.84 -6.79 -14.50
CA MET A 202 -2.19 -7.40 -13.34
C MET A 202 -0.81 -7.99 -13.65
N ASN A 203 -0.51 -8.22 -14.93
CA ASN A 203 0.82 -8.64 -15.38
C ASN A 203 1.84 -7.49 -15.32
N GLN A 204 1.43 -6.27 -14.97
CA GLN A 204 2.30 -5.13 -14.68
C GLN A 204 2.35 -4.78 -13.18
N LEU A 205 1.55 -5.43 -12.34
CA LEU A 205 1.58 -5.20 -10.90
C LEU A 205 3.00 -5.50 -10.37
N PHE A 206 3.60 -4.58 -9.61
CA PHE A 206 4.98 -4.67 -9.12
C PHE A 206 6.08 -4.85 -10.18
N ARG A 207 5.78 -4.60 -11.46
CA ARG A 207 6.78 -4.46 -12.51
C ARG A 207 7.24 -3.02 -12.64
N SER A 208 8.43 -2.80 -13.19
CA SER A 208 8.91 -1.48 -13.61
C SER A 208 8.08 -0.96 -14.80
N GLY A 209 6.84 -0.51 -14.55
CA GLY A 209 5.85 -0.11 -15.55
C GLY A 209 5.39 1.34 -15.41
N ASP A 210 4.38 1.72 -16.21
CA ASP A 210 3.82 3.07 -16.18
C ASP A 210 3.37 3.42 -14.75
N GLY A 211 3.72 4.61 -14.26
CA GLY A 211 3.54 4.97 -12.84
C GLY A 211 2.09 5.09 -12.33
N SER A 212 1.10 4.49 -13.01
CA SER A 212 -0.28 4.34 -12.53
C SER A 212 -0.50 3.16 -11.58
N LEU A 213 0.38 2.15 -11.61
CA LEU A 213 0.32 1.01 -10.70
C LEU A 213 1.18 1.22 -9.45
N PRO A 214 0.83 0.58 -8.32
CA PRO A 214 1.62 0.69 -7.11
C PRO A 214 2.96 -0.02 -7.27
N THR A 215 4.01 0.58 -6.71
CA THR A 215 5.33 -0.06 -6.70
C THR A 215 5.43 -1.09 -5.58
N TYR A 216 6.36 -2.04 -5.74
CA TYR A 216 6.67 -3.00 -4.69
C TYR A 216 7.11 -2.29 -3.40
N GLU A 217 7.88 -1.21 -3.48
CA GLU A 217 8.35 -0.47 -2.33
C GLU A 217 7.21 0.15 -1.53
N GLN A 218 6.20 0.73 -2.21
CA GLN A 218 5.01 1.28 -1.55
C GLN A 218 4.24 0.20 -0.80
N TYR A 219 4.09 -0.97 -1.42
CA TYR A 219 3.43 -2.11 -0.82
C TYR A 219 4.21 -2.68 0.39
N ALA A 220 5.52 -2.83 0.28
CA ALA A 220 6.38 -3.26 1.39
C ALA A 220 6.38 -2.25 2.55
N GLU A 221 6.38 -0.95 2.26
CA GLU A 221 6.27 0.11 3.27
C GLU A 221 4.93 0.00 4.03
N MET A 222 3.83 -0.19 3.31
CA MET A 222 2.51 -0.37 3.90
C MET A 222 2.49 -1.53 4.91
N ILE A 223 3.00 -2.70 4.52
CA ILE A 223 3.08 -3.87 5.41
C ILE A 223 3.97 -3.58 6.62
N GLY A 224 5.13 -2.94 6.42
CA GLY A 224 6.02 -2.56 7.51
C GLY A 224 5.37 -1.62 8.54
N ARG A 225 4.53 -0.68 8.07
CA ARG A 225 3.75 0.21 8.94
C ARG A 225 2.69 -0.57 9.73
N MET A 226 1.95 -1.48 9.09
CA MET A 226 0.99 -2.35 9.78
C MET A 226 1.66 -3.22 10.86
N VAL A 227 2.82 -3.82 10.56
CA VAL A 227 3.61 -4.59 11.54
C VAL A 227 4.03 -3.73 12.72
N SER A 228 4.46 -2.48 12.47
CA SER A 228 4.85 -1.55 13.53
C SER A 228 3.69 -1.20 14.47
N VAL A 229 2.49 -1.01 13.91
CA VAL A 229 1.25 -0.84 14.70
C VAL A 229 0.96 -2.09 15.53
N TYR A 230 1.06 -3.29 14.93
CA TYR A 230 0.79 -4.55 15.63
C TYR A 230 1.76 -4.79 16.78
N GLN A 231 3.06 -4.54 16.61
CA GLN A 231 4.05 -4.68 17.68
C GLN A 231 3.78 -3.75 18.86
N SER A 232 3.12 -2.62 18.62
CA SER A 232 2.79 -1.65 19.67
C SER A 232 1.50 -1.99 20.43
N ASN A 233 0.52 -2.62 19.78
CA ASN A 233 -0.85 -2.77 20.32
C ASN A 233 -1.36 -4.22 20.44
N GLY A 234 -0.82 -5.17 19.66
CA GLY A 234 -1.06 -6.61 19.83
C GLY A 234 -2.48 -7.12 19.51
N SER A 235 -3.19 -6.56 18.52
CA SER A 235 -4.54 -7.02 18.12
C SER A 235 -4.48 -8.27 17.22
N GLU A 236 -5.23 -9.32 17.56
CA GLU A 236 -5.35 -10.54 16.73
C GLU A 236 -6.07 -10.27 15.40
N GLU A 237 -7.01 -9.33 15.36
CA GLU A 237 -7.69 -8.91 14.12
C GLU A 237 -6.73 -8.19 13.17
N LEU A 238 -5.83 -7.36 13.70
CA LEU A 238 -4.78 -6.72 12.90
C LEU A 238 -3.73 -7.73 12.41
N LYS A 239 -3.41 -8.73 13.24
CA LYS A 239 -2.54 -9.85 12.83
C LYS A 239 -3.11 -10.58 11.61
N GLY A 240 -4.41 -10.91 11.62
CA GLY A 240 -5.11 -11.50 10.47
C GLY A 240 -4.98 -10.62 9.22
N ALA A 241 -5.31 -9.33 9.35
CA ALA A 241 -5.16 -8.39 8.25
C ALA A 241 -3.72 -8.35 7.69
N ILE A 242 -2.69 -8.30 8.55
CA ILE A 242 -1.29 -8.31 8.10
C ILE A 242 -0.97 -9.58 7.29
N GLN A 243 -1.47 -10.73 7.71
CA GLN A 243 -1.28 -11.99 6.99
C GLN A 243 -1.97 -11.95 5.61
N ASP A 244 -3.20 -11.42 5.55
CA ASP A 244 -3.96 -11.27 4.30
C ASP A 244 -3.33 -10.26 3.33
N TYR A 245 -2.63 -9.25 3.86
CA TYR A 245 -1.89 -8.29 3.05
C TYR A 245 -0.50 -8.77 2.66
N LEU A 246 0.08 -9.79 3.29
CA LEU A 246 1.44 -10.26 3.00
C LEU A 246 1.54 -11.00 1.66
N VAL A 247 0.40 -11.47 1.15
CA VAL A 247 0.24 -12.02 -0.19
C VAL A 247 -0.89 -11.25 -0.86
N PRO A 248 -0.72 -10.66 -2.06
CA PRO A 248 -1.78 -9.88 -2.69
C PRO A 248 -2.99 -10.78 -2.93
N ASN A 249 -4.17 -10.34 -2.49
CA ASN A 249 -5.41 -11.08 -2.70
C ASN A 249 -5.90 -10.96 -4.14
N ILE A 250 -5.18 -11.58 -5.07
CA ILE A 250 -5.39 -11.60 -6.51
C ILE A 250 -5.05 -13.01 -7.00
N ASP A 251 -5.79 -13.50 -7.99
CA ASP A 251 -5.57 -14.87 -8.48
C ASP A 251 -4.35 -15.00 -9.39
N SER A 252 -3.90 -13.92 -10.04
CA SER A 252 -2.74 -13.94 -10.93
C SER A 252 -2.12 -12.55 -11.05
N PHE A 253 -0.80 -12.46 -10.90
CA PHE A 253 -0.04 -11.22 -11.10
C PHE A 253 1.44 -11.50 -11.42
N ALA A 254 2.12 -10.51 -12.01
CA ALA A 254 3.56 -10.61 -12.25
C ALA A 254 4.38 -10.07 -11.08
N LEU A 255 5.62 -10.52 -10.94
CA LEU A 255 6.60 -9.97 -10.02
C LEU A 255 7.95 -9.88 -10.72
N ASP A 256 8.56 -8.70 -10.72
CA ASP A 256 9.93 -8.56 -11.22
C ASP A 256 10.87 -9.44 -10.39
N VAL A 257 11.71 -10.21 -11.07
CA VAL A 257 12.68 -11.12 -10.43
C VAL A 257 13.62 -10.34 -9.48
N ALA A 258 13.92 -9.09 -9.80
CA ALA A 258 14.70 -8.18 -8.97
C ALA A 258 14.10 -7.96 -7.56
N ASN A 259 12.78 -8.11 -7.41
CA ASN A 259 12.08 -7.91 -6.14
C ASN A 259 11.96 -9.19 -5.30
N VAL A 260 12.28 -10.37 -5.83
CA VAL A 260 12.09 -11.67 -5.15
C VAL A 260 12.82 -11.75 -3.80
N ASP A 261 14.11 -11.37 -3.75
CA ASP A 261 14.89 -11.42 -2.51
C ASP A 261 14.37 -10.44 -1.44
N SER A 262 13.94 -9.26 -1.88
CA SER A 262 13.34 -8.25 -1.01
C SER A 262 11.99 -8.73 -0.47
N TYR A 263 11.17 -9.39 -1.30
CA TYR A 263 9.87 -9.93 -0.92
C TYR A 263 10.02 -11.09 0.07
N LEU A 264 10.98 -12.00 -0.16
CA LEU A 264 11.35 -13.04 0.79
C LEU A 264 11.75 -12.46 2.14
N SER A 265 12.55 -11.38 2.14
CA SER A 265 12.95 -10.69 3.37
C SER A 265 11.78 -10.03 4.10
N LEU A 266 10.80 -9.50 3.35
CA LEU A 266 9.56 -8.96 3.89
C LEU A 266 8.71 -10.07 4.54
N ILE A 267 8.57 -11.21 3.87
CA ILE A 267 7.85 -12.37 4.41
C ILE A 267 8.52 -12.86 5.70
N ASP A 268 9.83 -13.06 5.69
CA ASP A 268 10.57 -13.55 6.85
C ASP A 268 10.47 -12.60 8.05
N SER A 269 10.67 -11.30 7.82
CA SER A 269 10.56 -10.30 8.89
C SER A 269 9.14 -10.20 9.43
N THR A 270 8.12 -10.23 8.57
CA THR A 270 6.71 -10.15 8.96
C THR A 270 6.24 -11.40 9.69
N THR A 271 6.47 -12.59 9.12
CA THR A 271 6.04 -13.87 9.73
C THR A 271 6.76 -14.19 11.03
N SER A 272 7.95 -13.63 11.27
CA SER A 272 8.61 -13.71 12.58
C SER A 272 7.83 -13.00 13.71
N VAL A 273 6.95 -12.05 13.35
CA VAL A 273 6.15 -11.24 14.27
C VAL A 273 4.70 -11.75 14.35
N VAL A 274 4.05 -11.96 13.21
CA VAL A 274 2.62 -12.31 13.14
C VAL A 274 2.34 -13.79 12.93
N GLY A 275 3.38 -14.60 12.68
CA GLY A 275 3.25 -16.00 12.27
C GLY A 275 2.93 -16.16 10.78
N SER A 276 3.03 -17.39 10.30
CA SER A 276 2.72 -17.77 8.91
C SER A 276 1.39 -18.53 8.82
N ASN A 277 0.94 -18.80 7.60
CA ASN A 277 -0.17 -19.69 7.26
C ASN A 277 0.18 -20.48 5.98
N GLU A 278 -0.68 -21.43 5.59
CA GLU A 278 -0.42 -22.31 4.43
C GLU A 278 -0.28 -21.53 3.11
N GLU A 279 -1.04 -20.45 2.92
CA GLU A 279 -0.99 -19.62 1.71
C GLU A 279 0.33 -18.84 1.64
N ILE A 280 0.76 -18.22 2.74
CA ILE A 280 2.04 -17.51 2.84
C ILE A 280 3.19 -18.50 2.61
N ASP A 281 3.14 -19.69 3.20
CA ASP A 281 4.18 -20.71 3.04
C ASP A 281 4.25 -21.20 1.59
N SER A 282 3.09 -21.41 0.94
CA SER A 282 3.02 -21.78 -0.47
C SER A 282 3.56 -20.68 -1.39
N PHE A 283 3.18 -19.43 -1.15
CA PHE A 283 3.66 -18.28 -1.91
C PHE A 283 5.19 -18.10 -1.75
N LYS A 284 5.68 -18.22 -0.52
CA LYS A 284 7.12 -18.20 -0.20
C LYS A 284 7.87 -19.35 -0.88
N ALA A 285 7.25 -20.53 -1.02
CA ALA A 285 7.84 -21.65 -1.74
C ALA A 285 8.05 -21.33 -3.23
N CYS A 286 7.09 -20.66 -3.88
CA CYS A 286 7.25 -20.17 -5.27
C CYS A 286 8.46 -19.24 -5.41
N LEU A 287 8.60 -18.27 -4.50
CA LEU A 287 9.70 -17.32 -4.53
C LEU A 287 11.08 -17.96 -4.31
N ASN A 288 11.19 -18.92 -3.38
CA ASN A 288 12.44 -19.65 -3.19
C ASN A 288 12.77 -20.54 -4.38
N ASN A 289 11.77 -21.26 -4.90
CA ASN A 289 11.97 -22.17 -6.02
C ASN A 289 12.33 -21.42 -7.31
N SER A 290 11.74 -20.26 -7.58
CA SER A 290 12.09 -19.42 -8.74
C SER A 290 13.56 -18.99 -8.71
N LYS A 291 14.08 -18.61 -7.54
CA LYS A 291 15.49 -18.29 -7.34
C LYS A 291 16.40 -19.49 -7.56
N GLU A 292 16.05 -20.65 -6.98
CA GLU A 292 16.80 -21.88 -7.14
C GLU A 292 16.88 -22.30 -8.61
N VAL A 293 15.74 -22.29 -9.30
CA VAL A 293 15.64 -22.62 -10.74
C VAL A 293 16.47 -21.64 -11.56
N LEU A 294 16.31 -20.32 -11.37
CA LEU A 294 17.06 -19.33 -12.13
C LEU A 294 18.58 -19.44 -11.92
N SER A 295 19.02 -19.84 -10.72
CA SER A 295 20.44 -20.06 -10.42
C SER A 295 21.09 -21.18 -11.25
N VAL A 296 20.30 -22.16 -11.71
CA VAL A 296 20.80 -23.20 -12.63
C VAL A 296 21.23 -22.60 -13.96
N PHE A 297 20.63 -21.49 -14.39
CA PHE A 297 20.84 -20.87 -15.69
C PHE A 297 21.75 -19.63 -15.67
N SER A 298 22.23 -19.17 -14.51
CA SER A 298 22.96 -17.89 -14.40
C SER A 298 24.20 -17.81 -15.29
N ASP A 299 24.99 -18.89 -15.29
CA ASP A 299 26.25 -18.95 -16.02
C ASP A 299 26.02 -19.05 -17.52
N ILE A 300 25.02 -19.84 -17.94
CA ILE A 300 24.69 -19.98 -19.37
C ILE A 300 24.08 -18.70 -19.92
N PHE A 301 23.24 -17.97 -19.18
CA PHE A 301 22.77 -16.65 -19.60
C PHE A 301 23.94 -15.69 -19.86
N THR A 302 24.97 -15.70 -19.00
CA THR A 302 26.16 -14.85 -19.20
C THR A 302 26.90 -15.18 -20.51
N GLN A 303 26.93 -16.45 -20.91
CA GLN A 303 27.51 -16.86 -22.20
C GLN A 303 26.63 -16.45 -23.38
N LEU A 304 25.32 -16.60 -23.25
CA LEU A 304 24.36 -16.27 -24.30
C LEU A 304 24.26 -14.76 -24.54
N ASP A 305 24.43 -13.92 -23.51
CA ASP A 305 24.44 -12.46 -23.61
C ASP A 305 25.56 -11.95 -24.53
N VAL A 306 26.67 -12.70 -24.66
CA VAL A 306 27.78 -12.39 -25.57
C VAL A 306 27.73 -13.20 -26.87
N GLY A 307 26.60 -13.88 -27.14
CA GLY A 307 26.34 -14.64 -28.36
C GLY A 307 26.98 -16.03 -28.42
N ASN A 308 27.45 -16.57 -27.29
CA ASN A 308 28.13 -17.87 -27.25
C ASN A 308 27.14 -19.05 -27.15
N VAL A 309 26.37 -19.28 -28.22
CA VAL A 309 25.36 -20.35 -28.32
C VAL A 309 25.98 -21.75 -28.17
N ASP A 310 27.25 -21.92 -28.52
CA ASP A 310 28.01 -23.16 -28.42
C ASP A 310 28.04 -23.78 -27.02
N GLU A 311 27.95 -22.95 -25.97
CA GLU A 311 27.95 -23.40 -24.57
C GLU A 311 26.70 -24.20 -24.19
N LEU A 312 25.61 -24.07 -24.96
CA LEU A 312 24.41 -24.87 -24.77
C LEU A 312 24.67 -26.38 -24.92
N ARG A 313 25.69 -26.80 -25.70
CA ARG A 313 26.07 -28.22 -25.82
C ARG A 313 26.46 -28.80 -24.46
N SER A 314 27.34 -28.12 -23.76
CA SER A 314 27.83 -28.57 -22.45
C SER A 314 26.74 -28.43 -21.39
N PHE A 315 25.92 -27.38 -21.50
CA PHE A 315 24.87 -27.08 -20.52
C PHE A 315 23.71 -28.09 -20.55
N VAL A 316 23.19 -28.45 -21.74
CA VAL A 316 22.00 -29.32 -21.89
C VAL A 316 22.23 -30.76 -21.38
N VAL A 317 23.47 -31.16 -21.16
CA VAL A 317 23.85 -32.47 -20.59
C VAL A 317 24.43 -32.36 -19.18
N SER A 318 24.43 -31.17 -18.59
CA SER A 318 24.94 -30.96 -17.24
C SER A 318 24.03 -31.63 -16.19
N ASP A 319 24.62 -32.08 -15.09
CA ASP A 319 23.88 -32.75 -14.02
C ASP A 319 22.77 -31.86 -13.44
N SER A 320 23.02 -30.55 -13.29
CA SER A 320 22.05 -29.58 -12.78
C SER A 320 20.86 -29.39 -13.74
N TYR A 321 21.13 -29.27 -15.04
CA TYR A 321 20.07 -29.17 -16.05
C TYR A 321 19.23 -30.44 -16.11
N ILE A 322 19.87 -31.61 -16.16
CA ILE A 322 19.19 -32.91 -16.23
C ILE A 322 18.35 -33.15 -14.98
N ALA A 323 18.89 -32.85 -13.78
CA ALA A 323 18.14 -32.97 -12.53
C ALA A 323 16.89 -32.09 -12.53
N LEU A 324 17.00 -30.82 -12.95
CA LEU A 324 15.86 -29.92 -13.05
C LEU A 324 14.84 -30.40 -14.10
N ARG A 325 15.30 -30.81 -15.29
CA ARG A 325 14.44 -31.35 -16.33
C ARG A 325 13.65 -32.56 -15.84
N ASP A 326 14.28 -33.43 -15.07
CA ASP A 326 13.68 -34.65 -14.56
C ASP A 326 12.59 -34.40 -13.50
N VAL A 327 12.56 -33.22 -12.87
CA VAL A 327 11.42 -32.77 -12.04
C VAL A 327 10.16 -32.70 -12.91
N PHE A 328 10.22 -31.98 -14.02
CA PHE A 328 9.10 -31.81 -14.94
C PHE A 328 8.78 -33.08 -15.72
N LEU A 329 9.80 -33.73 -16.31
CA LEU A 329 9.66 -34.94 -17.13
C LEU A 329 8.95 -36.07 -16.39
N ASN A 330 9.22 -36.22 -15.08
CA ASN A 330 8.64 -37.27 -14.25
C ASN A 330 7.42 -36.80 -13.44
N ASN A 331 6.91 -35.60 -13.70
CA ASN A 331 5.79 -35.01 -12.97
C ASN A 331 5.99 -35.03 -11.45
N GLN A 332 7.19 -34.65 -11.00
CA GLN A 332 7.50 -34.46 -9.58
C GLN A 332 6.78 -33.22 -9.05
N ASP A 333 6.49 -33.23 -7.75
CA ASP A 333 5.86 -32.10 -7.07
C ASP A 333 6.82 -30.90 -7.02
N THR A 334 6.34 -29.73 -7.45
CA THR A 334 7.11 -28.49 -7.51
C THR A 334 6.16 -27.28 -7.51
N PRO A 335 6.53 -26.13 -6.91
CA PRO A 335 5.75 -24.90 -7.01
C PRO A 335 5.73 -24.30 -8.42
N GLN A 336 6.69 -24.65 -9.28
CA GLN A 336 6.69 -24.18 -10.66
C GLN A 336 5.62 -24.92 -11.48
N GLU A 337 4.88 -24.20 -12.32
CA GLU A 337 3.91 -24.81 -13.22
C GLU A 337 4.54 -25.91 -14.07
N ASN A 338 3.91 -27.08 -14.03
CA ASN A 338 4.43 -28.26 -14.68
C ASN A 338 3.97 -28.33 -16.15
N THR A 339 4.84 -27.90 -17.04
CA THR A 339 4.62 -27.93 -18.49
C THR A 339 5.74 -28.71 -19.19
N THR A 340 5.46 -29.18 -20.40
CA THR A 340 6.46 -29.86 -21.24
C THR A 340 7.58 -28.92 -21.70
N TYR A 341 7.27 -27.63 -21.88
CA TYR A 341 8.18 -26.59 -22.31
C TYR A 341 8.15 -25.50 -21.26
N VAL A 342 9.25 -25.39 -20.52
CA VAL A 342 9.34 -24.55 -19.33
C VAL A 342 10.20 -23.33 -19.68
N PRO A 343 9.60 -22.15 -19.91
CA PRO A 343 10.35 -20.92 -20.13
C PRO A 343 11.09 -20.54 -18.85
N ILE A 344 12.27 -19.97 -19.01
CA ILE A 344 13.13 -19.42 -17.97
C ILE A 344 13.62 -18.07 -18.49
N SER A 345 13.33 -17.01 -17.74
CA SER A 345 13.70 -15.63 -18.06
C SER A 345 14.14 -14.88 -16.80
N ARG A 346 14.79 -13.72 -16.97
CA ARG A 346 15.45 -12.99 -15.87
C ARG A 346 14.63 -11.79 -15.38
N GLU A 347 13.57 -11.43 -16.10
CA GLU A 347 12.85 -10.19 -15.91
C GLU A 347 11.72 -10.34 -14.89
N ALA A 348 10.82 -11.30 -15.08
CA ALA A 348 9.64 -11.46 -14.23
C ALA A 348 9.16 -12.91 -14.16
N ILE A 349 8.53 -13.23 -13.04
CA ILE A 349 7.69 -14.42 -12.87
C ILE A 349 6.22 -14.01 -12.84
N VAL A 350 5.35 -14.91 -13.27
CA VAL A 350 3.90 -14.84 -13.03
C VAL A 350 3.59 -15.79 -11.88
N LEU A 351 2.85 -15.30 -10.90
CA LEU A 351 2.39 -16.02 -9.73
C LEU A 351 0.90 -16.23 -9.89
N ASP A 352 0.47 -17.49 -9.78
CA ASP A 352 -0.91 -17.90 -9.98
C ASP A 352 -1.41 -18.63 -8.73
N ARG A 353 -2.57 -18.21 -8.23
CA ARG A 353 -3.23 -18.81 -7.07
C ARG A 353 -4.38 -19.68 -7.52
N LYS A 354 -4.43 -20.87 -6.93
CA LYS A 354 -5.62 -21.74 -6.99
C LYS A 354 -5.96 -22.19 -5.57
N ASP A 355 -7.14 -21.80 -5.11
CA ASP A 355 -7.56 -21.96 -3.72
C ASP A 355 -6.55 -21.25 -2.77
N SER A 356 -5.82 -21.99 -1.94
CA SER A 356 -4.77 -21.45 -1.05
C SER A 356 -3.35 -21.89 -1.46
N THR A 357 -3.21 -22.46 -2.65
CA THR A 357 -1.92 -22.93 -3.18
C THR A 357 -1.49 -22.01 -4.32
N TRP A 358 -0.24 -21.58 -4.24
CA TRP A 358 0.41 -20.78 -5.24
C TRP A 358 1.29 -21.66 -6.12
N SER A 359 1.28 -21.35 -7.41
CA SER A 359 2.28 -21.78 -8.38
C SER A 359 2.92 -20.58 -9.06
N TYR A 360 3.99 -20.81 -9.80
CA TYR A 360 4.59 -19.75 -10.60
C TYR A 360 5.15 -20.27 -11.92
N ARG A 361 5.42 -19.35 -12.83
CA ARG A 361 6.16 -19.60 -14.07
C ARG A 361 6.98 -18.37 -14.43
N PHE A 362 8.03 -18.53 -15.22
CA PHE A 362 8.69 -17.38 -15.83
C PHE A 362 7.90 -16.93 -17.06
N MET A 363 7.96 -15.62 -17.36
CA MET A 363 7.39 -15.10 -18.60
C MET A 363 8.16 -15.63 -19.81
N ASN A 364 7.43 -16.03 -20.84
CA ASN A 364 8.02 -16.36 -22.14
C ASN A 364 8.26 -15.09 -22.97
N PHE A 365 8.80 -15.26 -24.18
CA PHE A 365 9.13 -14.12 -25.06
C PHE A 365 7.90 -13.34 -25.51
N GLU A 366 6.78 -14.01 -25.83
CA GLU A 366 5.53 -13.35 -26.26
C GLU A 366 4.93 -12.49 -25.14
N GLU A 367 5.06 -12.93 -23.90
CA GLU A 367 4.57 -12.22 -22.71
C GLU A 367 5.46 -11.05 -22.28
N ASN A 368 6.76 -11.11 -22.61
CA ASN A 368 7.71 -10.04 -22.32
C ASN A 368 8.72 -9.85 -23.47
N PRO A 369 8.33 -9.21 -24.59
CA PRO A 369 9.21 -9.06 -25.76
C PRO A 369 10.46 -8.21 -25.52
N GLU A 370 10.47 -7.39 -24.46
CA GLU A 370 11.62 -6.59 -24.02
C GLU A 370 12.65 -7.41 -23.22
N THR A 371 12.45 -8.72 -23.08
CA THR A 371 13.39 -9.64 -22.41
C THR A 371 14.78 -9.61 -23.02
N SER A 372 15.80 -9.81 -22.18
CA SER A 372 17.19 -9.98 -22.62
C SER A 372 17.44 -11.38 -23.21
N GLY A 373 16.44 -12.26 -23.19
CA GLY A 373 16.45 -13.58 -23.80
C GLY A 373 15.80 -14.62 -22.91
N VAL A 374 15.18 -15.62 -23.53
CA VAL A 374 14.43 -16.69 -22.86
C VAL A 374 15.08 -18.02 -23.18
N ILE A 375 15.37 -18.81 -22.15
CA ILE A 375 15.76 -20.21 -22.30
C ILE A 375 14.53 -21.06 -22.03
N THR A 376 14.22 -22.01 -22.90
CA THR A 376 13.13 -22.97 -22.69
C THR A 376 13.70 -24.35 -22.46
N LEU A 377 13.46 -24.91 -21.27
CA LEU A 377 13.78 -26.29 -20.92
C LEU A 377 12.72 -27.22 -21.52
N TRP A 378 13.16 -28.31 -22.14
CA TRP A 378 12.23 -29.29 -22.74
C TRP A 378 12.19 -30.56 -21.89
N ALA A 379 11.02 -30.81 -21.30
CA ALA A 379 10.70 -31.94 -20.44
C ALA A 379 9.84 -32.99 -21.15
N ASN A 380 9.99 -33.15 -22.46
CA ASN A 380 9.26 -34.14 -23.24
C ASN A 380 9.91 -35.52 -23.18
N PHE A 381 9.09 -36.56 -23.01
CA PHE A 381 9.55 -37.94 -23.13
C PHE A 381 9.80 -38.28 -24.61
N PHE A 382 11.07 -38.42 -24.97
CA PHE A 382 11.49 -38.75 -26.33
C PHE A 382 12.78 -39.56 -26.26
N GLU A 383 12.72 -40.82 -26.69
CA GLU A 383 13.86 -41.72 -26.69
C GLU A 383 14.32 -42.09 -28.11
N ASP A 384 15.64 -42.23 -28.28
CA ASP A 384 16.24 -42.87 -29.44
C ASP A 384 16.91 -44.18 -29.02
N ASN A 385 16.35 -45.31 -29.45
CA ASN A 385 16.77 -46.66 -29.04
C ASN A 385 16.88 -46.84 -27.50
N GLY A 386 15.90 -46.30 -26.75
CA GLY A 386 15.86 -46.41 -25.29
C GLY A 386 16.75 -45.40 -24.55
N VAL A 387 17.31 -44.40 -25.25
CA VAL A 387 18.07 -43.31 -24.65
C VAL A 387 17.23 -42.03 -24.72
N GLN A 388 16.84 -41.50 -23.57
CA GLN A 388 16.10 -40.23 -23.46
C GLN A 388 16.94 -39.06 -23.96
N ARG A 389 16.34 -38.22 -24.82
CA ARG A 389 16.94 -36.98 -25.32
C ARG A 389 17.05 -35.93 -24.21
N ALA A 390 18.04 -35.07 -24.34
CA ALA A 390 18.08 -33.79 -23.64
C ALA A 390 17.98 -32.68 -24.68
N ALA A 391 17.04 -31.74 -24.50
CA ALA A 391 16.81 -30.68 -25.47
C ALA A 391 16.49 -29.36 -24.76
N ILE A 392 17.00 -28.27 -25.32
CA ILE A 392 16.82 -26.92 -24.81
C ILE A 392 16.67 -25.96 -25.98
N SER A 393 15.91 -24.88 -25.81
CA SER A 393 15.93 -23.78 -26.77
C SER A 393 16.27 -22.45 -26.13
N TYR A 394 16.73 -21.51 -26.94
CA TYR A 394 17.09 -20.16 -26.55
C TYR A 394 16.60 -19.16 -27.60
N GLU A 395 15.86 -18.16 -27.15
CA GLU A 395 15.38 -17.02 -27.91
C GLU A 395 16.12 -15.77 -27.40
N PRO A 396 17.04 -15.16 -28.17
CA PRO A 396 17.77 -13.97 -27.75
C PRO A 396 16.87 -12.73 -27.73
N ALA A 397 17.35 -11.66 -27.10
CA ALA A 397 16.68 -10.36 -27.10
C ALA A 397 16.31 -9.87 -28.50
N ALA A 398 15.18 -9.14 -28.59
CA ALA A 398 14.71 -8.49 -29.80
C ALA A 398 15.79 -7.56 -30.42
N ILE A 399 15.94 -7.62 -31.74
CA ILE A 399 16.96 -6.82 -32.44
C ILE A 399 16.47 -5.37 -32.56
N ASN A 400 17.15 -4.44 -31.88
CA ASN A 400 16.77 -3.03 -31.78
C ASN A 400 15.32 -2.82 -31.30
N GLY A 401 14.85 -3.68 -30.39
CA GLY A 401 13.47 -3.64 -29.87
C GLY A 401 12.39 -4.09 -30.86
N ASN A 402 12.77 -4.69 -32.00
CA ASN A 402 11.82 -5.25 -32.95
C ASN A 402 11.70 -6.76 -32.74
N MET A 403 10.47 -7.25 -32.61
CA MET A 403 10.18 -8.68 -32.50
C MET A 403 10.69 -9.48 -33.69
N TYR A 404 10.69 -8.88 -34.89
CA TYR A 404 11.11 -9.56 -36.13
C TYR A 404 12.38 -8.94 -36.74
N PRO A 405 13.28 -9.75 -37.35
CA PRO A 405 13.22 -11.21 -37.39
C PRO A 405 13.47 -11.84 -36.01
N HIS A 406 12.64 -12.83 -35.65
CA HIS A 406 12.72 -13.54 -34.38
C HIS A 406 13.57 -14.79 -34.56
N THR A 407 14.61 -14.97 -33.74
CA THR A 407 15.52 -16.12 -33.86
C THR A 407 15.31 -17.08 -32.69
N GLN A 408 15.29 -18.37 -32.95
CA GLN A 408 15.32 -19.42 -31.93
C GLN A 408 16.42 -20.42 -32.25
N TYR A 409 17.28 -20.70 -31.27
CA TYR A 409 18.24 -21.80 -31.30
C TYR A 409 17.69 -22.97 -30.50
N SER A 410 17.65 -24.17 -31.07
CA SER A 410 17.24 -25.39 -30.36
C SER A 410 18.39 -26.39 -30.40
N VAL A 411 18.85 -26.83 -29.23
CA VAL A 411 19.94 -27.79 -29.09
C VAL A 411 19.37 -29.10 -28.57
N THR A 412 19.60 -30.18 -29.31
CA THR A 412 19.19 -31.53 -28.90
C THR A 412 20.41 -32.43 -28.80
N TYR A 413 20.60 -33.06 -27.64
CA TYR A 413 21.51 -34.19 -27.44
C TYR A 413 20.75 -35.50 -27.62
N LEU A 414 21.14 -36.28 -28.62
CA LEU A 414 20.41 -37.48 -29.02
C LEU A 414 21.32 -38.60 -29.56
N LEU A 415 20.78 -39.82 -29.61
CA LEU A 415 21.42 -40.93 -30.30
C LEU A 415 20.99 -40.91 -31.77
N SER A 416 21.93 -40.67 -32.70
CA SER A 416 21.62 -40.71 -34.13
C SER A 416 22.73 -41.35 -34.96
N TYR A 417 22.44 -41.64 -36.23
CA TYR A 417 23.42 -42.22 -37.15
C TYR A 417 24.24 -41.11 -37.82
N ILE A 418 25.54 -41.05 -37.51
CA ILE A 418 26.49 -40.16 -38.17
C ILE A 418 27.27 -40.89 -39.26
N THR A 419 27.64 -40.16 -40.32
CA THR A 419 28.48 -40.72 -41.38
C THR A 419 29.93 -40.66 -40.93
N SER A 420 30.52 -41.81 -40.64
CA SER A 420 31.94 -41.96 -40.32
C SER A 420 32.72 -42.43 -41.55
N GLY A 421 33.77 -41.70 -41.92
CA GLY A 421 34.63 -42.04 -43.06
C GLY A 421 33.92 -41.91 -44.41
N LYS A 422 34.16 -42.85 -45.35
CA LYS A 422 33.68 -42.71 -46.75
C LYS A 422 32.19 -42.99 -46.96
N SER A 423 31.50 -43.70 -46.06
CA SER A 423 30.04 -44.02 -46.16
C SER A 423 29.45 -44.81 -44.96
N THR A 424 30.19 -45.05 -43.87
CA THR A 424 29.69 -45.94 -42.80
C THR A 424 28.80 -45.16 -41.84
N LYS A 425 27.56 -45.60 -41.63
CA LYS A 425 26.67 -45.04 -40.62
C LYS A 425 26.94 -45.69 -39.27
N VAL A 426 27.27 -44.89 -38.26
CA VAL A 426 27.51 -45.34 -36.88
C VAL A 426 26.52 -44.64 -35.96
N ALA A 427 25.82 -45.41 -35.11
CA ALA A 427 24.99 -44.83 -34.06
C ALA A 427 25.90 -44.25 -32.96
N GLN A 428 25.77 -42.96 -32.70
CA GLN A 428 26.57 -42.25 -31.72
C GLN A 428 25.73 -41.15 -31.07
N MET A 429 25.97 -40.88 -29.79
CA MET A 429 25.45 -39.67 -29.16
C MET A 429 26.11 -38.44 -29.78
N ASN A 430 25.29 -37.49 -30.21
CA ASN A 430 25.76 -36.23 -30.79
C ASN A 430 24.76 -35.11 -30.53
N TYR A 431 25.17 -33.90 -30.90
CA TYR A 431 24.34 -32.72 -30.83
C TYR A 431 23.74 -32.40 -32.20
N ARG A 432 22.53 -31.87 -32.16
CA ARG A 432 21.89 -31.16 -33.26
C ARG A 432 21.60 -29.74 -32.82
N LEU A 433 21.90 -28.78 -33.68
CA LEU A 433 21.48 -27.39 -33.54
C LEU A 433 20.46 -27.11 -34.65
N ASP A 434 19.27 -26.69 -34.27
CA ASP A 434 18.25 -26.19 -35.17
C ASP A 434 18.13 -24.67 -34.93
N THR A 435 18.30 -23.88 -36.00
CA THR A 435 18.12 -22.42 -35.97
C THR A 435 16.89 -22.07 -36.78
N THR A 436 15.90 -21.46 -36.14
CA THR A 436 14.67 -20.98 -36.76
C THR A 436 14.66 -19.47 -36.75
N ILE A 437 14.40 -18.83 -37.90
CA ILE A 437 14.25 -17.38 -38.03
C ILE A 437 12.86 -17.11 -38.58
N THR A 438 11.99 -16.47 -37.79
CA THR A 438 10.66 -16.04 -38.22
C THR A 438 10.72 -14.58 -38.65
N HIS A 439 10.18 -14.26 -39.82
CA HIS A 439 10.10 -12.90 -40.36
C HIS A 439 8.73 -12.27 -40.14
N GLU A 440 8.63 -10.95 -40.31
CA GLU A 440 7.39 -10.18 -40.09
C GLU A 440 6.24 -10.62 -41.01
N ASP A 441 6.55 -11.12 -42.21
CA ASP A 441 5.55 -11.63 -43.16
C ASP A 441 5.09 -13.07 -42.83
N GLY A 442 5.57 -13.65 -41.73
CA GLY A 442 5.31 -15.01 -41.29
C GLY A 442 6.13 -16.08 -42.00
N SER A 443 7.05 -15.72 -42.90
CA SER A 443 7.99 -16.67 -43.48
C SER A 443 9.00 -17.15 -42.43
N ILE A 444 9.49 -18.38 -42.59
CA ILE A 444 10.39 -19.04 -41.64
C ILE A 444 11.60 -19.59 -42.40
N ASP A 445 12.80 -19.19 -42.00
CA ASP A 445 14.05 -19.83 -42.43
C ASP A 445 14.51 -20.80 -41.35
N GLU A 446 14.77 -22.06 -41.72
CA GLU A 446 15.28 -23.08 -40.80
C GLU A 446 16.58 -23.71 -41.31
N THR A 447 17.58 -23.77 -40.43
CA THR A 447 18.86 -24.43 -40.67
C THR A 447 19.11 -25.49 -39.60
N ILE A 448 19.54 -26.68 -40.02
CA ILE A 448 19.90 -27.78 -39.11
C ILE A 448 21.39 -28.08 -39.25
N VAL A 449 22.10 -28.10 -38.12
CA VAL A 449 23.46 -28.61 -38.01
C VAL A 449 23.45 -29.92 -37.26
N GLY A 450 23.81 -31.03 -37.92
CA GLY A 450 23.92 -32.35 -37.30
C GLY A 450 25.36 -32.75 -37.00
N ASP A 451 25.55 -33.58 -35.97
CA ASP A 451 26.89 -33.83 -35.38
C ASP A 451 27.59 -32.51 -35.00
N TRP A 452 26.83 -31.55 -34.46
CA TRP A 452 27.29 -30.20 -34.18
C TRP A 452 28.41 -30.18 -33.14
N GLY A 453 29.54 -29.55 -33.50
CA GLY A 453 30.81 -29.60 -32.75
C GLY A 453 31.57 -30.93 -32.88
N GLY A 454 31.07 -31.87 -33.69
CA GLY A 454 31.64 -33.19 -33.93
C GLY A 454 32.52 -33.27 -35.18
N SER A 455 33.17 -34.43 -35.39
CA SER A 455 34.10 -34.62 -36.51
C SER A 455 33.42 -34.79 -37.87
N ASN A 456 32.10 -35.06 -37.88
CA ASN A 456 31.32 -35.28 -39.11
C ASN A 456 30.16 -34.28 -39.21
N GLU A 457 30.38 -33.06 -38.69
CA GLU A 457 29.39 -31.98 -38.74
C GLU A 457 28.89 -31.74 -40.16
N TRP A 458 27.59 -31.54 -40.30
CA TRP A 458 26.95 -31.21 -41.56
C TRP A 458 25.84 -30.19 -41.35
N VAL A 459 25.58 -29.39 -42.39
CA VAL A 459 24.53 -28.36 -42.40
C VAL A 459 23.50 -28.69 -43.47
N MET A 460 22.21 -28.49 -43.18
CA MET A 460 21.11 -28.66 -44.12
C MET A 460 20.04 -27.60 -43.90
N ASP A 461 19.60 -26.97 -44.99
CA ASP A 461 18.47 -26.03 -44.99
C ASP A 461 17.16 -26.78 -45.23
N ILE A 462 16.04 -26.31 -44.68
CA ILE A 462 14.75 -27.02 -44.74
C ILE A 462 14.21 -27.23 -46.16
N ASP A 463 14.48 -26.33 -47.10
CA ASP A 463 14.18 -26.51 -48.53
C ASP A 463 14.82 -27.79 -49.10
N THR A 464 15.99 -28.16 -48.57
CA THR A 464 16.70 -29.39 -48.92
C THR A 464 16.10 -30.61 -48.23
N ILE A 465 15.47 -30.46 -47.06
CA ILE A 465 14.77 -31.53 -46.33
C ILE A 465 13.45 -31.86 -47.03
N GLU A 466 12.62 -30.85 -47.33
CA GLU A 466 11.33 -31.07 -48.00
C GLU A 466 11.50 -31.71 -49.38
N SER A 467 12.51 -31.28 -50.14
CA SER A 467 12.82 -31.87 -51.44
C SER A 467 13.31 -33.32 -51.35
N ARG A 468 13.96 -33.73 -50.25
CA ARG A 468 14.39 -35.12 -49.99
C ARG A 468 13.28 -36.01 -49.42
N ILE A 469 12.30 -35.44 -48.72
CA ILE A 469 11.12 -36.17 -48.23
C ILE A 469 10.11 -36.39 -49.37
N ARG A 470 10.03 -35.46 -50.33
CA ARG A 470 9.15 -35.56 -51.51
C ARG A 470 9.73 -36.38 -52.66
N ALA A 471 11.04 -36.66 -52.67
CA ALA A 471 11.74 -37.50 -53.64
C ALA A 471 11.81 -38.96 -53.16
#